data_AF-A0AAD4HCM5-F1
#
_entry.id   AF-A0AAD4HCM5-F1
#
_cell.length_a   1.000
_cell.length_b   1.000
_cell.length_c   1.000
_cell.angle_alpha   90.00
_cell.angle_beta   90.00
_cell.angle_gamma   90.00
#
_symmetry.space_group_name_H-M   'P 1'
#
loop_
_entity.id
_entity.type
_entity.pdbx_description
1 polymer ?
#
loop_
_entity_poly.entity_id
_entity_poly.type
_entity_poly.pdbx_seq_one_letter_code
_entity_poly.pdbx_strand_id
1 'polypeptide(L)'
;LQGIEDLCYRAIITSPEQLMKPGGAFEKLLRNVDFASKLIGIIFDEAHCIVTWGEFRAEYKELERLHYILPCQVPFMVTSATLTSDALRDIRRLLHIQSENLATIHVSTDRPNIRIRVRKIKYSLMSYADLAFLIPTDDPPPPKFLVFFDSIQGGISAAKYLRARLPPDLRDKVK
;
A
#
# COMPACT_ATOMS: atom_id res chain seq x y z
N LEU A 1 -15.76 -19.62 0.34
CA LEU A 1 -15.04 -20.08 -0.88
C LEU A 1 -16.00 -20.54 -1.96
N GLN A 2 -17.18 -21.08 -1.64
CA GLN A 2 -18.18 -21.47 -2.65
C GLN A 2 -18.42 -20.43 -3.75
N GLY A 3 -18.67 -19.16 -3.41
CA GLY A 3 -18.84 -18.11 -4.46
C GLY A 3 -17.58 -17.84 -5.29
N ILE A 4 -16.38 -18.16 -4.79
CA ILE A 4 -15.15 -18.11 -5.58
C ILE A 4 -15.08 -19.32 -6.52
N GLU A 5 -15.37 -20.52 -6.01
CA GLU A 5 -15.45 -21.77 -6.80
C GLU A 5 -16.49 -21.66 -7.92
N ASP A 6 -17.64 -21.05 -7.63
CA ASP A 6 -18.74 -20.78 -8.57
C ASP A 6 -18.46 -19.58 -9.49
N LEU A 7 -17.26 -19.00 -9.44
CA LEU A 7 -16.81 -17.87 -10.28
C LEU A 7 -17.71 -16.62 -10.19
N CYS A 8 -18.30 -16.36 -9.02
CA CYS A 8 -19.14 -15.17 -8.79
C CYS A 8 -18.32 -13.87 -8.65
N TYR A 9 -16.98 -13.98 -8.51
CA TYR A 9 -16.09 -12.84 -8.29
C TYR A 9 -15.07 -12.70 -9.43
N ARG A 10 -14.75 -11.44 -9.77
CA ARG A 10 -13.72 -11.09 -10.77
C ARG A 10 -12.34 -10.81 -10.17
N ALA A 11 -12.31 -10.42 -8.91
CA ALA A 11 -11.07 -10.12 -8.18
C ALA A 11 -11.16 -10.75 -6.79
N ILE A 12 -10.06 -11.38 -6.38
CA ILE A 12 -9.94 -12.04 -5.07
C ILE A 12 -8.71 -11.45 -4.41
N ILE A 13 -8.92 -10.78 -3.28
CA ILE A 13 -7.84 -10.18 -2.49
C ILE A 13 -7.60 -11.10 -1.31
N THR A 14 -6.34 -11.52 -1.15
CA THR A 14 -5.93 -12.41 -0.06
C THR A 14 -4.51 -12.10 0.36
N SER A 15 -4.14 -12.50 1.56
CA SER A 15 -2.77 -12.41 2.05
C SER A 15 -1.96 -13.67 1.69
N PRO A 16 -0.62 -13.60 1.64
CA PRO A 16 0.24 -14.78 1.42
C PRO A 16 -0.02 -15.90 2.43
N GLU A 17 -0.34 -15.56 3.68
CA GLU A 17 -0.58 -16.54 4.74
C GLU A 17 -1.85 -17.38 4.48
N GLN A 18 -2.90 -16.78 3.91
CA GLN A 18 -4.10 -17.51 3.51
C GLN A 18 -3.90 -18.28 2.20
N LEU A 19 -3.13 -17.70 1.27
CA LEU A 19 -2.86 -18.28 -0.05
C LEU A 19 -1.99 -19.54 0.06
N MET A 20 -0.93 -19.48 0.87
CA MET A 20 0.11 -20.51 0.99
C MET A 20 -0.12 -21.47 2.16
N LYS A 21 -1.24 -21.36 2.87
CA LYS A 21 -1.59 -22.24 3.98
C LYS A 21 -1.61 -23.71 3.52
N PRO A 22 -0.75 -24.60 4.07
CA PRO A 22 -0.72 -26.00 3.66
C PRO A 22 -2.06 -26.71 3.91
N GLY A 23 -2.57 -27.40 2.89
CA GLY A 23 -3.90 -28.04 2.95
C GLY A 23 -5.06 -27.05 3.06
N GLY A 24 -4.76 -25.74 2.92
CA GLY A 24 -5.71 -24.65 2.94
C GLY A 24 -6.64 -24.71 1.74
N ALA A 25 -7.74 -24.00 1.85
CA ALA A 25 -8.77 -24.09 0.84
C ALA A 25 -8.39 -23.32 -0.45
N PHE A 26 -7.49 -22.32 -0.38
CA PHE A 26 -6.86 -21.73 -1.57
C PHE A 26 -5.94 -22.71 -2.29
N GLU A 27 -5.14 -23.50 -1.58
CA GLU A 27 -4.31 -24.53 -2.23
C GLU A 27 -5.16 -25.52 -3.02
N LYS A 28 -6.28 -25.99 -2.43
CA LYS A 28 -7.23 -26.88 -3.12
C LYS A 28 -7.87 -26.21 -4.34
N LEU A 29 -8.26 -24.95 -4.20
CA LEU A 29 -8.87 -24.16 -5.26
C LEU A 29 -7.91 -23.95 -6.45
N LEU A 30 -6.66 -23.57 -6.17
CA LEU A 30 -5.65 -23.34 -7.22
C LEU A 30 -5.22 -24.62 -7.93
N ARG A 31 -5.34 -25.78 -7.26
CA ARG A 31 -5.12 -27.10 -7.89
C ARG A 31 -6.31 -27.57 -8.74
N ASN A 32 -7.49 -26.97 -8.60
CA ASN A 32 -8.64 -27.28 -9.45
C ASN A 32 -8.39 -26.69 -10.85
N VAL A 33 -8.28 -27.56 -11.85
CA VAL A 33 -7.97 -27.20 -13.23
C VAL A 33 -9.01 -26.27 -13.84
N ASP A 34 -10.30 -26.50 -13.56
CA ASP A 34 -11.39 -25.67 -14.10
C ASP A 34 -11.28 -24.24 -13.57
N PHE A 35 -11.03 -24.09 -12.28
CA PHE A 35 -10.84 -22.78 -11.67
C PHE A 35 -9.54 -22.12 -12.16
N ALA A 36 -8.41 -22.83 -12.12
CA ALA A 36 -7.11 -22.30 -12.50
C ALA A 36 -7.04 -21.89 -13.97
N SER A 37 -7.76 -22.59 -14.86
CA SER A 37 -7.87 -22.22 -16.28
C SER A 37 -8.56 -20.87 -16.52
N LYS A 38 -9.35 -20.40 -15.54
CA LYS A 38 -10.08 -19.13 -15.59
C LYS A 38 -9.29 -17.98 -14.95
N LEU A 39 -8.17 -18.26 -14.29
CA LEU A 39 -7.31 -17.23 -13.73
C LEU A 39 -6.59 -16.48 -14.85
N ILE A 40 -6.79 -15.16 -14.88
CA ILE A 40 -6.17 -14.28 -15.86
C ILE A 40 -4.81 -13.72 -15.41
N GLY A 41 -4.48 -13.87 -14.12
CA GLY A 41 -3.21 -13.40 -13.55
C GLY A 41 -3.21 -13.36 -12.03
N ILE A 42 -2.01 -13.18 -11.46
CA ILE A 42 -1.78 -12.92 -10.04
C ILE A 42 -1.05 -11.60 -9.89
N ILE A 43 -1.52 -10.75 -8.98
CA ILE A 43 -0.93 -9.44 -8.70
C ILE A 43 -0.37 -9.47 -7.29
N PHE A 44 0.94 -9.23 -7.17
CA PHE A 44 1.64 -9.01 -5.92
C PHE A 44 1.73 -7.51 -5.66
N ASP A 45 0.82 -7.01 -4.82
CA ASP A 45 0.85 -5.62 -4.39
C ASP A 45 1.81 -5.41 -3.22
N GLU A 46 2.39 -4.21 -3.12
CA GLU A 46 3.47 -3.88 -2.20
C GLU A 46 4.60 -4.92 -2.19
N ALA A 47 5.01 -5.36 -3.39
CA ALA A 47 5.88 -6.52 -3.54
C ALA A 47 7.25 -6.39 -2.85
N HIS A 48 7.68 -5.18 -2.50
CA HIS A 48 8.87 -4.99 -1.65
C HIS A 48 8.74 -5.72 -0.29
N CYS A 49 7.51 -5.96 0.20
CA CYS A 49 7.22 -6.78 1.37
C CYS A 49 7.67 -8.24 1.23
N ILE A 50 7.74 -8.80 0.02
CA ILE A 50 8.23 -10.18 -0.17
C ILE A 50 9.65 -10.33 0.36
N VAL A 51 10.49 -9.32 0.14
CA VAL A 51 11.88 -9.31 0.60
C VAL A 51 11.95 -8.89 2.06
N THR A 52 11.28 -7.79 2.44
CA THR A 52 11.42 -7.23 3.80
C THR A 52 10.75 -8.09 4.86
N TRP A 53 9.63 -8.73 4.54
CA TRP A 53 8.86 -9.55 5.48
C TRP A 53 9.16 -11.03 5.34
N GLY A 54 9.77 -11.48 4.25
CA GLY A 54 10.13 -12.90 4.06
C GLY A 54 11.06 -13.46 5.15
N GLU A 55 11.84 -12.61 5.82
CA GLU A 55 12.65 -13.02 6.99
C GLU A 55 11.79 -13.29 8.24
N PHE A 56 10.63 -12.63 8.37
CA PHE A 56 9.76 -12.73 9.53
C PHE A 56 8.53 -13.62 9.29
N ARG A 57 8.11 -13.77 8.03
CA ARG A 57 6.92 -14.51 7.59
C ARG A 57 7.30 -15.45 6.47
N ALA A 58 7.48 -16.72 6.82
CA ALA A 58 7.94 -17.76 5.89
C ALA A 58 7.02 -17.91 4.68
N GLU A 59 5.72 -17.62 4.81
CA GLU A 59 4.71 -17.74 3.76
C GLU A 59 5.01 -16.85 2.54
N TYR A 60 5.76 -15.77 2.71
CA TYR A 60 6.23 -14.95 1.58
C TYR A 60 7.32 -15.66 0.75
N LYS A 61 8.17 -16.46 1.38
CA LYS A 61 9.19 -17.29 0.69
C LYS A 61 8.54 -18.44 -0.07
N GLU A 62 7.44 -18.95 0.44
CA GLU A 62 6.66 -20.03 -0.18
C GLU A 62 5.93 -19.62 -1.46
N LEU A 63 5.86 -18.32 -1.79
CA LEU A 63 5.18 -17.83 -3.01
C LEU A 63 5.78 -18.41 -4.30
N GLU A 64 7.04 -18.86 -4.27
CA GLU A 64 7.66 -19.60 -5.39
C GLU A 64 6.84 -20.83 -5.79
N ARG A 65 6.12 -21.45 -4.84
CA ARG A 65 5.31 -22.64 -5.08
C ARG A 65 4.13 -22.41 -6.00
N LEU A 66 3.70 -21.15 -6.18
CA LEU A 66 2.62 -20.81 -7.11
C LEU A 66 2.94 -21.25 -8.53
N HIS A 67 4.21 -21.28 -8.93
CA HIS A 67 4.62 -21.79 -10.24
C HIS A 67 4.43 -23.28 -10.43
N TYR A 68 4.45 -24.07 -9.36
CA TYR A 68 4.20 -25.52 -9.44
C TYR A 68 2.72 -25.86 -9.30
N ILE A 69 1.88 -24.90 -8.86
CA ILE A 69 0.44 -25.10 -8.67
C ILE A 69 -0.36 -24.58 -9.87
N LEU A 70 0.05 -23.43 -10.42
CA LEU A 70 -0.69 -22.72 -11.46
C LEU A 70 -0.30 -23.19 -12.87
N PRO A 71 -1.21 -23.10 -13.85
CA PRO A 71 -0.87 -23.26 -15.25
C PRO A 71 0.20 -22.26 -15.69
N CYS A 72 1.10 -22.70 -16.57
CA CYS A 72 2.23 -21.90 -17.07
C CYS A 72 1.78 -20.58 -17.73
N GLN A 73 0.56 -20.52 -18.27
CA GLN A 73 0.03 -19.32 -18.92
C GLN A 73 -0.41 -18.19 -17.97
N VAL A 74 -0.49 -18.40 -16.65
CA VAL A 74 -1.00 -17.38 -15.71
C VAL A 74 0.09 -16.33 -15.46
N PRO A 75 -0.07 -15.07 -15.91
CA PRO A 75 0.95 -14.05 -15.73
C PRO A 75 1.01 -13.53 -14.30
N PHE A 76 2.22 -13.19 -13.85
CA PHE A 76 2.45 -12.51 -12.57
C PHE A 76 2.74 -11.02 -12.81
N MET A 77 2.04 -10.17 -12.06
CA MET A 77 2.28 -8.73 -12.01
C MET A 77 2.80 -8.36 -10.64
N VAL A 78 3.92 -7.65 -10.61
CA VAL A 78 4.61 -7.23 -9.38
C VAL A 78 4.52 -5.71 -9.29
N THR A 79 3.78 -5.19 -8.31
CA THR A 79 3.59 -3.74 -8.12
C THR A 79 4.20 -3.28 -6.82
N SER A 80 4.93 -2.16 -6.86
CA SER A 80 5.49 -1.52 -5.67
C SER A 80 5.97 -0.10 -6.00
N ALA A 81 5.75 0.84 -5.09
CA ALA A 81 6.24 2.21 -5.21
C ALA A 81 7.71 2.36 -4.79
N THR A 82 8.22 1.45 -3.96
CA THR A 82 9.52 1.58 -3.26
C THR A 82 10.47 0.41 -3.59
N LEU A 83 10.32 -0.18 -4.78
CA LEU A 83 11.10 -1.36 -5.17
C LEU A 83 12.53 -1.00 -5.59
N THR A 84 13.51 -1.37 -4.78
CA THR A 84 14.93 -1.22 -5.12
C THR A 84 15.35 -2.28 -6.16
N SER A 85 16.45 -2.02 -6.87
CA SER A 85 17.00 -2.98 -7.84
C SER A 85 17.38 -4.33 -7.21
N ASP A 86 17.90 -4.31 -5.97
CA ASP A 86 18.20 -5.54 -5.23
C ASP A 86 16.92 -6.30 -4.86
N ALA A 87 15.89 -5.61 -4.35
CA ALA A 87 14.61 -6.24 -4.04
C ALA A 87 13.94 -6.81 -5.30
N LEU A 88 14.02 -6.11 -6.43
CA LEU A 88 13.53 -6.63 -7.72
C LEU A 88 14.27 -7.91 -8.12
N ARG A 89 15.61 -7.96 -7.98
CA ARG A 89 16.40 -9.16 -8.28
C ARG A 89 15.97 -10.34 -7.40
N ASP A 90 15.76 -10.10 -6.11
CA ASP A 90 15.40 -11.15 -5.15
C ASP A 90 13.98 -11.66 -5.40
N ILE A 91 13.01 -10.78 -5.67
CA ILE A 91 11.65 -11.16 -6.06
C ILE A 91 11.65 -11.96 -7.36
N ARG A 92 12.45 -11.54 -8.36
CA ARG A 92 12.56 -12.28 -9.62
C ARG A 92 13.12 -13.68 -9.41
N ARG A 93 14.12 -13.84 -8.54
CA ARG A 93 14.68 -15.16 -8.20
C ARG A 93 13.62 -16.03 -7.51
N LEU A 94 12.94 -15.49 -6.50
CA LEU A 94 11.93 -16.20 -5.71
C LEU A 94 10.73 -16.60 -6.57
N LEU A 95 10.18 -15.68 -7.34
CA LEU A 95 9.06 -15.94 -8.25
C LEU A 95 9.53 -16.49 -9.60
N HIS A 96 10.73 -17.07 -9.74
CA HIS A 96 11.27 -17.65 -10.97
C HIS A 96 11.00 -16.85 -12.28
N ILE A 97 10.99 -15.51 -12.22
CA ILE A 97 10.66 -14.63 -13.34
C ILE A 97 11.88 -14.51 -14.26
N GLN A 98 11.79 -15.16 -15.42
CA GLN A 98 12.82 -15.11 -16.46
C GLN A 98 12.91 -13.73 -17.11
N SER A 99 14.11 -13.33 -17.53
CA SER A 99 14.34 -12.01 -18.13
C SER A 99 13.61 -11.84 -19.45
N GLU A 100 13.51 -12.91 -20.24
CA GLU A 100 12.91 -12.92 -21.57
C GLU A 100 11.40 -12.62 -21.53
N ASN A 101 10.75 -12.88 -20.40
CA ASN A 101 9.31 -12.72 -20.19
C ASN A 101 8.97 -11.57 -19.24
N LEU A 102 9.93 -10.71 -18.90
CA LEU A 102 9.74 -9.59 -17.97
C LEU A 102 9.58 -8.27 -18.72
N ALA A 103 8.41 -7.65 -18.58
CA ALA A 103 8.21 -6.25 -18.91
C ALA A 103 8.35 -5.38 -17.65
N THR A 104 9.26 -4.41 -17.69
CA THR A 104 9.54 -3.51 -16.57
C THR A 104 9.03 -2.11 -16.90
N ILE A 105 8.08 -1.60 -16.11
CA ILE A 105 7.55 -0.23 -16.25
C ILE A 105 7.96 0.57 -15.02
N HIS A 106 8.90 1.50 -15.20
CA HIS A 106 9.33 2.42 -14.15
C HIS A 106 8.84 3.82 -14.48
N VAL A 107 8.11 4.43 -13.55
CA VAL A 107 7.56 5.77 -13.70
C VAL A 107 8.19 6.68 -12.65
N SER A 108 8.52 7.91 -13.06
CA SER A 108 9.05 8.92 -12.14
C SER A 108 8.07 9.20 -11.00
N THR A 109 8.61 9.36 -9.79
CA THR A 109 7.85 9.84 -8.62
C THR A 109 7.72 11.36 -8.60
N ASP A 110 8.36 12.07 -9.54
CA ASP A 110 8.30 13.52 -9.62
C ASP A 110 6.85 14.01 -9.79
N ARG A 111 6.55 15.10 -9.09
CA ARG A 111 5.26 15.76 -9.07
C ARG A 111 5.52 17.24 -9.26
N PRO A 112 5.60 17.74 -10.51
CA PRO A 112 5.95 19.14 -10.78
C PRO A 112 4.92 20.14 -10.20
N ASN A 113 3.73 19.66 -9.83
CA ASN A 113 2.68 20.41 -9.14
C ASN A 113 2.88 20.49 -7.61
N ILE A 114 3.89 19.84 -7.03
CA ILE A 114 4.20 19.89 -5.60
C ILE A 114 5.41 20.82 -5.35
N ARG A 115 5.21 21.82 -4.49
CA ARG A 115 6.28 22.74 -4.06
C ARG A 115 6.73 22.40 -2.65
N ILE A 116 7.99 22.00 -2.50
CA ILE A 116 8.58 21.68 -1.19
C ILE A 116 9.09 22.97 -0.54
N ARG A 117 8.70 23.20 0.71
CA ARG A 117 9.17 24.34 1.53
C ARG A 117 9.57 23.85 2.90
N VAL A 118 10.72 24.32 3.38
CA VAL A 118 11.22 24.05 4.72
C VAL A 118 11.14 25.35 5.53
N ARG A 119 10.58 25.28 6.75
CA ARG A 119 10.49 26.40 7.68
C ARG A 119 11.05 25.98 9.03
N LYS A 120 11.82 26.87 9.65
CA LYS A 120 12.32 26.66 11.02
C LYS A 120 11.16 26.82 12.00
N ILE A 121 11.00 25.86 12.91
CA ILE A 121 10.08 25.95 14.04
C ILE A 121 10.56 27.07 14.96
N LYS A 122 9.67 28.02 15.28
CA LYS A 122 10.01 29.20 16.07
C LYS A 122 9.53 29.09 17.52
N TYR A 123 8.47 28.35 17.75
CA TYR A 123 7.84 28.23 19.06
C TYR A 123 8.02 26.82 19.64
N SER A 124 7.63 26.65 20.90
CA SER A 124 7.56 25.32 21.51
C SER A 124 6.62 24.41 20.70
N LEU A 125 7.03 23.17 20.46
CA LEU A 125 6.21 22.15 19.77
C LEU A 125 4.86 21.92 20.45
N MET A 126 4.78 22.14 21.77
CA MET A 126 3.55 21.99 22.56
C MET A 126 2.57 23.16 22.39
N SER A 127 3.04 24.28 21.82
CA SER A 127 2.20 25.47 21.60
C SER A 127 1.41 25.41 20.29
N TYR A 128 1.87 24.63 19.31
CA TYR A 128 1.32 24.54 17.96
C TYR A 128 1.23 25.89 17.21
N ALA A 129 1.87 26.95 17.71
CA ALA A 129 1.78 28.30 17.17
C ALA A 129 2.33 28.43 15.74
N ASP A 130 3.32 27.61 15.38
CA ASP A 130 3.86 27.54 14.02
C ASP A 130 2.84 27.01 12.98
N LEU A 131 1.70 26.44 13.40
CA LEU A 131 0.62 25.99 12.52
C LEU A 131 -0.46 27.07 12.29
N ALA A 132 -0.37 28.20 12.98
CA ALA A 132 -1.38 29.26 12.92
C ALA A 132 -1.65 29.76 11.50
N PHE A 133 -0.65 29.70 10.60
CA PHE A 133 -0.78 30.13 9.20
C PHE A 133 -1.73 29.25 8.37
N LEU A 134 -2.04 28.03 8.82
CA LEU A 134 -2.95 27.12 8.13
C LEU A 134 -4.41 27.59 8.20
N ILE A 135 -4.73 28.40 9.21
CA ILE A 135 -6.07 29.00 9.40
C ILE A 135 -5.85 30.51 9.42
N PRO A 136 -5.85 31.15 8.22
CA PRO A 136 -5.77 32.60 8.14
C PRO A 136 -6.98 33.23 8.83
N THR A 137 -6.78 34.43 9.36
CA THR A 137 -7.84 35.20 10.03
C THR A 137 -8.83 35.83 9.05
N ASP A 138 -8.48 35.88 7.77
CA ASP A 138 -9.25 36.52 6.70
C ASP A 138 -9.99 35.47 5.85
N ASP A 139 -11.14 35.87 5.28
CA ASP A 139 -11.94 35.08 4.35
C ASP A 139 -11.22 35.04 2.97
N PRO A 140 -11.10 33.88 2.27
CA PRO A 140 -11.90 32.64 2.35
C PRO A 140 -11.36 31.55 3.29
N PRO A 141 -12.18 30.51 3.59
CA PRO A 141 -11.73 29.32 4.33
C PRO A 141 -10.49 28.69 3.70
N PRO A 142 -9.58 28.12 4.50
CA PRO A 142 -8.34 27.56 3.97
C PRO A 142 -8.62 26.39 3.02
N PRO A 143 -7.79 26.20 1.99
CA PRO A 143 -7.86 25.02 1.14
C PRO A 143 -7.64 23.75 1.98
N LYS A 144 -8.10 22.59 1.49
CA LYS A 144 -7.89 21.32 2.17
C LYS A 144 -6.39 21.09 2.41
N PHE A 145 -6.04 20.78 3.64
CA PHE A 145 -4.66 20.49 4.05
C PHE A 145 -4.61 19.24 4.93
N LEU A 146 -3.42 18.67 5.06
CA LEU A 146 -3.12 17.54 5.94
C LEU A 146 -1.86 17.88 6.74
N VAL A 147 -1.90 17.64 8.05
CA VAL A 147 -0.75 17.82 8.95
C VAL A 147 -0.46 16.48 9.61
N PHE A 148 0.77 16.02 9.48
CA PHE A 148 1.22 14.77 10.09
C PHE A 148 1.89 15.05 11.44
N PHE A 149 1.66 14.16 12.40
CA PHE A 149 2.27 14.18 13.72
C PHE A 149 2.78 12.79 14.08
N ASP A 150 3.88 12.74 14.82
CA ASP A 150 4.49 11.48 15.26
C ASP A 150 3.74 10.78 16.40
N SER A 151 2.72 11.43 16.97
CA SER A 151 1.88 10.84 18.02
C SER A 151 0.41 11.20 17.86
N ILE A 152 -0.46 10.26 18.24
CA ILE A 152 -1.91 10.46 18.30
C ILE A 152 -2.24 11.67 19.18
N GLN A 153 -1.62 11.75 20.37
CA GLN A 153 -1.84 12.86 21.30
C GLN A 153 -1.43 14.20 20.70
N GLY A 154 -0.30 14.25 19.97
CA GLY A 154 0.14 15.46 19.26
C GLY A 154 -0.86 15.91 18.20
N GLY A 155 -1.38 14.96 17.40
CA GLY A 155 -2.44 15.24 16.42
C GLY A 155 -3.72 15.76 17.06
N ILE A 156 -4.18 15.15 18.15
CA ILE A 156 -5.38 15.60 18.89
C ILE A 156 -5.19 17.01 19.43
N SER A 157 -4.06 17.29 20.08
CA SER A 157 -3.76 18.60 20.65
C SER A 157 -3.64 19.68 19.58
N ALA A 158 -2.98 19.38 18.45
CA ALA A 158 -2.89 20.29 17.32
C ALA A 158 -4.26 20.56 16.68
N ALA A 159 -5.10 19.52 16.51
CA ALA A 159 -6.46 19.68 16.01
C ALA A 159 -7.28 20.58 16.93
N LYS A 160 -7.20 20.40 18.26
CA LYS A 160 -7.86 21.30 19.24
C LYS A 160 -7.36 22.74 19.11
N TYR A 161 -6.05 22.95 18.97
CA TYR A 161 -5.47 24.27 18.75
C TYR A 161 -6.01 24.93 17.48
N LEU A 162 -6.03 24.20 16.36
CA LEU A 162 -6.53 24.70 15.08
C LEU A 162 -8.05 24.98 15.12
N ARG A 163 -8.85 24.11 15.74
CA ARG A 163 -10.30 24.32 15.94
C ARG A 163 -10.61 25.58 16.74
N ALA A 164 -9.81 25.89 17.76
CA ALA A 164 -10.00 27.10 18.56
C ALA A 164 -9.83 28.40 17.75
N ARG A 165 -9.12 28.34 16.62
CA ARG A 165 -8.91 29.47 15.70
C ARG A 165 -10.03 29.64 14.67
N LEU A 166 -10.95 28.67 14.57
CA LEU A 166 -12.08 28.73 13.65
C LEU A 166 -13.35 29.28 14.32
N PRO A 167 -14.21 29.97 13.54
CA PRO A 167 -15.58 30.24 13.93
C PRO A 167 -16.31 28.96 14.41
N PRO A 168 -17.21 29.04 15.40
CA PRO A 168 -17.87 27.87 15.99
C PRO A 168 -18.49 26.91 14.97
N ASP A 169 -19.07 27.45 13.91
CA ASP A 169 -19.72 26.75 12.78
C ASP A 169 -18.74 25.97 11.89
N LEU A 170 -17.44 26.29 11.92
CA LEU A 170 -16.41 25.64 11.10
C LEU A 170 -15.49 24.71 11.88
N ARG A 171 -15.62 24.61 13.21
CA ARG A 171 -14.69 23.82 14.05
C ARG A 171 -14.69 22.34 13.69
N ASP A 172 -15.83 21.78 13.31
CA ASP A 172 -15.95 20.36 12.94
C ASP A 172 -15.32 20.02 11.58
N LYS A 173 -14.88 21.04 10.82
CA LYS A 173 -14.21 20.85 9.53
C LYS A 173 -12.77 20.38 9.68
N VAL A 174 -12.10 20.69 10.80
CA VAL A 174 -10.80 20.12 11.14
C VAL A 174 -11.06 18.83 11.91
N LYS A 175 -10.57 17.70 11.40
CA LYS A 175 -10.73 16.37 12.01
C LYS A 175 -9.47 15.97 12.76
#